data_AF-A0A519MM84-F1
#
_entry.id   AF-A0A519MM84-F1
#
_cell.length_a   1.000
_cell.length_b   1.000
_cell.length_c   1.000
_cell.angle_alpha   90.00
_cell.angle_beta   90.00
_cell.angle_gamma   90.00
#
_symmetry.space_group_name_H-M   'P 1'
#
loop_
_entity.id
_entity.type
_entity.pdbx_description
1 polymer ?
#
loop_
_entity_poly.entity_id
_entity_poly.type
_entity_poly.pdbx_seq_one_letter_code
_entity_poly.pdbx_strand_id
1 'polypeptide(L)' 'TTAQSREEAINKMKRALDEFVIEGIKTTIPFHRQLMDEPDYVAGNYTTKFMEGFKMNDPAE' A
#
# COMPACT_ATOMS: atom_id res chain seq x y z
N THR A 1 11.23 -1.13 13.97
CA THR A 1 10.36 -1.06 15.17
C THR A 1 8.94 -1.40 14.75
N THR A 2 8.24 -2.28 15.46
CA THR A 2 6.85 -2.66 15.12
C THR A 2 5.86 -1.56 15.51
N ALA A 3 4.59 -1.72 15.16
CA ALA A 3 3.48 -0.86 15.58
C ALA A 3 2.51 -1.66 16.45
N GLN A 4 1.74 -0.98 17.32
CA GLN A 4 0.84 -1.64 18.27
C GLN A 4 -0.60 -1.73 17.76
N SER A 5 -0.98 -0.84 16.84
CA SER A 5 -2.29 -0.87 16.18
C SER A 5 -2.17 -1.06 14.67
N ARG A 6 -3.25 -1.53 14.04
CA ARG A 6 -3.35 -1.66 12.58
C ARG A 6 -3.11 -0.31 11.89
N GLU A 7 -3.72 0.73 12.42
CA GLU A 7 -3.60 2.09 11.88
C GLU A 7 -2.15 2.60 11.95
N GLU A 8 -1.48 2.41 13.09
CA GLU A 8 -0.06 2.74 13.23
C GLU A 8 0.82 1.92 12.28
N ALA A 9 0.51 0.63 12.10
CA ALA A 9 1.24 -0.24 11.19
C ALA A 9 1.11 0.25 9.73
N ILE A 10 -0.10 0.60 9.30
CA ILE A 10 -0.38 1.17 7.98
C ILE A 10 0.38 2.49 7.80
N ASN A 11 0.27 3.42 8.76
CA ASN A 11 0.95 4.71 8.70
C ASN A 11 2.47 4.57 8.66
N LYS A 12 3.03 3.62 9.39
CA LYS A 12 4.47 3.32 9.37
C LYS A 12 4.90 2.71 8.04
N MET A 13 4.11 1.79 7.49
CA MET A 13 4.37 1.16 6.21
C MET A 13 4.30 2.18 5.08
N LYS A 14 3.31 3.09 5.12
CA LYS A 14 3.21 4.24 4.22
C LYS A 14 4.50 5.06 4.19
N ARG A 15 4.97 5.52 5.35
CA ARG A 15 6.23 6.28 5.45
C ARG A 15 7.43 5.50 4.95
N ALA A 16 7.51 4.22 5.30
CA ALA A 16 8.60 3.35 4.84
C ALA A 16 8.62 3.20 3.32
N LEU A 17 7.45 3.11 2.67
CA LEU A 17 7.32 3.04 1.21
C LEU A 17 7.66 4.38 0.53
N ASP A 18 7.31 5.51 1.15
CA ASP A 18 7.64 6.85 0.61
C ASP A 18 9.14 7.15 0.66
N GLU A 19 9.82 6.68 1.71
CA GLU A 19 11.27 6.83 1.87
C GLU A 19 12.06 5.79 1.04
N PHE A 20 11.38 4.79 0.45
CA PHE A 20 12.03 3.70 -0.29
C PHE A 20 12.31 4.10 -1.74
N VAL A 21 13.50 4.65 -1.99
CA VAL A 21 13.95 5.05 -3.33
C VAL A 21 14.70 3.89 -4.00
N ILE A 22 14.15 3.36 -5.10
CA ILE A 22 14.82 2.40 -5.99
C ILE A 22 14.91 3.02 -7.38
N GLU A 23 16.12 3.05 -7.93
CA GLU A 23 16.37 3.52 -9.29
C GLU A 23 16.66 2.35 -10.24
N GLY A 24 16.32 2.53 -11.52
CA GLY A 24 16.72 1.60 -12.60
C GLY A 24 15.83 0.38 -12.81
N ILE A 25 14.89 0.07 -11.91
CA ILE A 25 13.92 -1.03 -12.09
C ILE A 25 12.51 -0.63 -11.67
N LYS A 26 11.50 -1.15 -12.38
CA LYS A 26 10.10 -1.05 -11.94
C LYS A 26 9.89 -1.94 -10.73
N THR A 27 9.22 -1.41 -9.72
CA THR A 27 8.97 -2.12 -8.46
C THR A 27 7.48 -2.15 -8.17
N THR A 28 7.08 -3.00 -7.23
CA THR A 28 5.70 -3.07 -6.74
C THR A 28 5.41 -2.04 -5.64
N ILE A 29 6.33 -1.12 -5.34
CA ILE A 29 6.16 -0.08 -4.33
C ILE A 29 4.90 0.77 -4.59
N PRO A 30 4.64 1.24 -5.83
CA PRO A 30 3.47 2.09 -6.05
C PRO A 30 2.14 1.35 -5.87
N PHE A 31 2.11 0.05 -6.17
CA PHE A 31 0.96 -0.82 -5.89
C PHE A 31 0.68 -0.90 -4.38
N HIS A 32 1.71 -1.19 -3.59
CA HIS A 32 1.56 -1.30 -2.14
C HIS A 32 1.20 0.05 -1.51
N ARG A 33 1.70 1.16 -2.07
CA ARG A 33 1.35 2.49 -1.60
C ARG A 33 -0.15 2.77 -1.76
N GLN A 34 -0.67 2.56 -2.97
CA GLN A 34 -2.10 2.76 -3.26
C GLN A 34 -2.98 1.81 -2.44
N LEU A 35 -2.56 0.56 -2.27
CA LEU A 35 -3.27 -0.40 -1.42
C LEU A 35 -3.40 0.10 0.04
N MET A 36 -2.36 0.72 0.58
CA MET A 36 -2.37 1.27 1.94
C MET A 36 -3.27 2.51 2.06
N ASP A 37 -3.53 3.22 0.97
CA ASP A 37 -4.43 4.38 0.91
C ASP A 37 -5.90 3.98 0.68
N GLU A 38 -6.18 2.73 0.28
CA GLU A 38 -7.53 2.26 0.01
C GLU A 38 -8.40 2.18 1.29
N PRO A 39 -9.55 2.87 1.37
CA PRO A 39 -10.38 2.91 2.57
C PRO A 39 -10.89 1.54 3.00
N ASP A 40 -11.24 0.65 2.06
CA ASP A 40 -11.67 -0.73 2.36
C ASP A 40 -10.54 -1.55 2.98
N TYR A 41 -9.30 -1.32 2.52
CA TYR A 41 -8.13 -1.94 3.11
C TYR A 41 -7.89 -1.39 4.52
N VAL A 42 -7.91 -0.07 4.72
CA VAL A 42 -7.71 0.55 6.04
C VAL A 42 -8.78 0.07 7.04
N ALA A 43 -10.05 0.02 6.64
CA ALA A 43 -11.17 -0.46 7.44
C ALA A 43 -11.12 -1.97 7.73
N GLY A 44 -10.27 -2.73 7.03
CA GLY A 44 -10.17 -4.18 7.21
C GLY A 44 -11.32 -4.96 6.54
N ASN A 45 -12.10 -4.31 5.69
CA ASN A 45 -13.28 -4.89 5.03
C ASN A 45 -12.91 -5.47 3.65
N TYR A 46 -11.99 -6.43 3.63
CA TYR A 46 -11.54 -7.07 2.40
C TYR A 46 -11.54 -8.59 2.52
N THR A 47 -11.64 -9.25 1.37
CA THR A 47 -11.61 -10.72 1.27
C THR A 47 -10.45 -11.17 0.39
N THR A 48 -10.25 -12.48 0.24
CA THR A 48 -9.25 -13.01 -0.69
C THR A 48 -9.48 -12.59 -2.15
N LYS A 49 -10.72 -12.24 -2.52
CA LYS A 49 -11.08 -11.73 -3.85
C LYS A 49 -10.88 -10.22 -4.03
N PHE A 50 -10.47 -9.50 -3.00
CA PHE A 50 -10.28 -8.06 -3.06
C PHE A 50 -9.35 -7.63 -4.21
N MET A 51 -8.31 -8.41 -4.49
CA MET A 51 -7.37 -8.13 -5.58
C MET A 51 -7.97 -8.25 -6.99
N GLU A 52 -9.11 -8.93 -7.16
CA GLU A 52 -9.77 -9.06 -8.46
C GLU A 52 -10.46 -7.76 -8.90
N GLY A 53 -10.94 -6.97 -7.94
CA GLY A 53 -11.61 -5.68 -8.18
C GLY A 53 -10.70 -4.46 -8.02
N PHE A 54 -9.52 -4.64 -7.45
CA PHE A 54 -8.59 -3.56 -7.19
C PHE A 54 -8.01 -3.03 -8.51
N LYS A 55 -8.30 -1.75 -8.82
CA LYS A 55 -7.73 -1.05 -9.97
C LYS A 55 -6.60 -0.16 -9.49
N MET A 56 -5.37 -0.56 -9.82
CA MET A 56 -4.21 0.29 -9.62
C MET A 56 -4.22 1.42 -10.64
N ASN A 57 -4.02 2.65 -10.19
CA ASN A 57 -3.72 3.76 -11.08
C ASN A 57 -2.23 3.64 -11.44
N ASP A 58 -1.91 3.48 -12.72
CA ASP A 58 -0.50 3.38 -13.13
C ASP A 58 0.18 4.73 -12.85
N PRO A 59 1.24 4.80 -12.03
CA PRO A 59 1.95 6.05 -11.77
C PRO A 59 2.80 6.51 -12.97
N ALA A 60 2.71 5.81 -14.11
CA ALA A 60 3.41 6.11 -15.35
C ALA A 60 2.61 7.00 -16.33
N GLU A 61 1.48 7.58 -15.92
CA GLU A 61 0.87 8.74 -16.59
C GLU A 61 1.41 10.07 -16.06
#